data_AF-A0A6N7QWY2-F1
#
_entry.id   AF-A0A6N7QWY2-F1
#
_cell.length_a   1.000
_cell.length_b   1.000
_cell.length_c   1.000
_cell.angle_alpha   90.00
_cell.angle_beta   90.00
_cell.angle_gamma   90.00
#
_symmetry.space_group_name_H-M   'P 1'
#
loop_
_entity.id
_entity.type
_entity.pdbx_description
1 polymer ?
#
loop_
_entity_poly.entity_id
_entity_poly.type
_entity_poly.pdbx_seq_one_letter_code
_entity_poly.pdbx_strand_id
1 'polypeptide(L)'
;MLYNVTWATSKTKEIYNATRESEELMAYLETKIVSSNLVELIGEKPVPEKGREYGVMIYYYQSIPNRRLLSAAPRKENDHIHVVLFGGILNRKELVEKGFEIGNGTDPQPDIKMRSKDEINILTELLKKNLRRI
;
A
#
# COMPACT_ATOMS: atom_id res chain seq x y z
N MET A 1 13.13 11.00 -2.62
CA MET A 1 11.75 10.57 -2.89
C MET A 1 11.47 10.90 -4.35
N LEU A 2 11.01 9.93 -5.12
CA LEU A 2 10.59 10.12 -6.51
C LEU A 2 9.06 10.28 -6.52
N TYR A 3 8.53 11.08 -7.44
CA TYR A 3 7.11 11.37 -7.59
C TYR A 3 6.65 11.05 -9.02
N ASN A 4 5.35 10.87 -9.22
CA ASN A 4 4.74 10.44 -10.49
C ASN A 4 5.29 9.09 -10.96
N VAL A 5 5.52 8.18 -10.02
CA VAL A 5 6.00 6.82 -10.28
C VAL A 5 4.83 5.87 -10.31
N THR A 6 4.79 4.95 -11.26
CA THR A 6 3.87 3.80 -11.25
C THR A 6 4.61 2.52 -10.89
N TRP A 7 3.90 1.48 -10.48
CA TRP A 7 4.48 0.17 -10.20
C TRP A 7 5.29 -0.36 -11.39
N ALA A 8 4.81 -0.14 -12.62
CA ALA A 8 5.50 -0.54 -13.84
C ALA A 8 6.88 0.13 -14.03
N THR A 9 7.07 1.33 -13.46
CA THR A 9 8.31 2.12 -13.57
C THR A 9 9.11 2.16 -12.27
N SER A 10 8.66 1.44 -11.24
CA SER A 10 9.20 1.56 -9.89
C SER A 10 10.53 0.85 -9.73
N LYS A 11 11.52 1.52 -9.13
CA LYS A 11 12.77 0.85 -8.71
C LYS A 11 12.55 -0.09 -7.52
N THR A 12 11.49 0.10 -6.75
CA THR A 12 11.06 -0.82 -5.69
C THR A 12 10.79 -2.21 -6.23
N LYS A 13 10.28 -2.32 -7.47
CA LYS A 13 10.10 -3.61 -8.14
C LYS A 13 11.45 -4.34 -8.31
N GLU A 14 12.47 -3.63 -8.79
CA GLU A 14 13.82 -4.17 -9.01
C GLU A 14 14.51 -4.59 -7.70
N ILE A 15 14.33 -3.81 -6.64
CA ILE A 15 14.96 -4.03 -5.33
C ILE A 15 14.49 -5.35 -4.67
N TYR A 16 13.18 -5.63 -4.70
CA TYR A 16 12.65 -6.73 -3.89
C TYR A 16 12.83 -8.10 -4.52
N ASN A 17 13.07 -8.20 -5.84
CA ASN A 17 13.03 -9.46 -6.59
C ASN A 17 11.82 -10.32 -6.14
N ALA A 18 10.65 -9.68 -6.16
CA ALA A 18 9.41 -10.19 -5.60
C ALA A 18 8.89 -11.42 -6.37
N THR A 19 8.08 -12.25 -5.72
CA THR A 19 7.39 -13.35 -6.42
C THR A 19 6.40 -12.77 -7.44
N ARG A 20 6.13 -13.51 -8.52
CA ARG A 20 5.18 -13.06 -9.55
C ARG A 20 3.82 -12.70 -8.94
N GLU A 21 3.39 -13.47 -7.95
CA GLU A 21 2.14 -13.30 -7.21
C GLU A 21 2.11 -11.96 -6.46
N SER A 22 3.19 -11.63 -5.73
CA SER A 22 3.27 -10.35 -5.01
C SER A 22 3.42 -9.15 -5.96
N GLU A 23 4.07 -9.32 -7.13
CA GLU A 23 4.06 -8.29 -8.18
C GLU A 23 2.66 -8.06 -8.76
N GLU A 24 1.90 -9.12 -9.00
CA GLU A 24 0.51 -9.02 -9.48
C GLU A 24 -0.38 -8.32 -8.45
N LEU A 25 -0.18 -8.57 -7.15
CA LEU A 25 -0.90 -7.88 -6.08
C LEU A 25 -0.54 -6.39 -6.02
N MET A 26 0.73 -6.02 -6.18
CA MET A 26 1.15 -4.61 -6.25
C MET A 26 0.50 -3.89 -7.45
N ALA A 27 0.53 -4.50 -8.62
CA ALA A 27 -0.09 -3.96 -9.83
C ALA A 27 -1.62 -3.81 -9.68
N TYR A 28 -2.26 -4.81 -9.07
CA TYR A 28 -3.70 -4.79 -8.83
C TYR A 28 -4.09 -3.73 -7.79
N LEU A 29 -3.32 -3.58 -6.72
CA LEU A 29 -3.52 -2.53 -5.71
C LEU A 29 -3.46 -1.15 -6.37
N GLU A 30 -2.41 -0.85 -7.13
CA GLU A 30 -2.26 0.42 -7.84
C GLU A 30 -3.45 0.68 -8.77
N THR A 31 -3.81 -0.30 -9.59
CA THR A 31 -4.97 -0.19 -10.50
C THR A 31 -6.25 0.13 -9.73
N LYS A 32 -6.49 -0.54 -8.60
CA LYS A 32 -7.74 -0.38 -7.83
C LYS A 32 -7.85 0.95 -7.12
N ILE A 33 -6.78 1.43 -6.49
CA ILE A 33 -6.81 2.72 -5.78
C ILE A 33 -6.86 3.91 -6.76
N VAL A 34 -6.18 3.81 -7.92
CA VAL A 34 -6.26 4.83 -8.98
C VAL A 34 -7.66 4.85 -9.60
N SER A 35 -8.17 3.71 -10.06
CA SER A 35 -9.51 3.62 -10.65
C SER A 35 -10.65 3.99 -9.69
N SER A 36 -10.39 3.93 -8.38
CA SER A 36 -11.34 4.34 -7.35
C SER A 36 -11.28 5.82 -6.99
N ASN A 37 -10.44 6.63 -7.66
CA ASN A 37 -10.24 8.04 -7.34
C ASN A 37 -9.91 8.23 -5.84
N LEU A 38 -8.95 7.45 -5.34
CA LEU A 38 -8.44 7.59 -3.97
C LEU A 38 -7.13 8.37 -3.92
N VAL A 39 -6.39 8.38 -5.03
CA VAL A 39 -5.03 8.86 -5.10
C VAL A 39 -4.84 9.83 -6.27
N GLU A 40 -4.11 10.91 -6.05
CA GLU A 40 -3.72 11.88 -7.10
C GLU A 40 -2.24 11.73 -7.46
N LEU A 41 -1.42 11.41 -6.46
CA LEU A 41 0.03 11.32 -6.59
C LEU A 41 0.51 9.97 -6.07
N ILE A 42 1.47 9.40 -6.78
CA ILE A 42 2.19 8.20 -6.40
C ILE A 42 3.67 8.56 -6.35
N GLY A 43 4.31 8.24 -5.24
CA GLY A 43 5.74 8.42 -5.05
C GLY A 43 6.41 7.11 -4.69
N GLU A 44 7.73 7.13 -4.75
CA GLU A 44 8.56 6.00 -4.33
C GLU A 44 9.71 6.51 -3.45
N LYS A 45 10.07 5.71 -2.44
CA LYS A 45 11.29 5.91 -1.68
C LYS A 45 12.20 4.70 -1.89
N PRO A 46 13.07 4.70 -2.92
CA PRO A 46 14.08 3.68 -3.06
C PRO A 46 15.17 4.01 -2.04
N VAL A 47 15.37 3.17 -1.03
CA VAL A 47 16.46 3.35 -0.05
C VAL A 47 17.54 2.30 -0.30
N PRO A 48 18.60 2.64 -1.05
CA PRO A 48 19.81 1.86 -1.08
C PRO A 48 20.77 2.42 -0.01
N GLU A 49 20.60 2.03 1.26
CA GLU A 49 21.64 2.30 2.26
C GLU A 49 21.88 1.10 3.18
N LYS A 50 23.15 0.65 3.19
CA LYS A 50 23.77 -0.27 4.17
C LYS A 50 22.96 -1.52 4.51
N GLY A 51 22.82 -2.44 3.55
CA GLY A 51 22.40 -3.82 3.81
C GLY A 51 20.91 -4.02 4.14
N ARG A 52 20.08 -2.99 3.97
CA ARG A 52 18.62 -3.06 4.08
C ARG A 52 18.00 -2.34 2.89
N GLU A 53 17.90 -3.03 1.77
CA GLU A 53 17.21 -2.50 0.60
C GLU A 53 15.70 -2.59 0.83
N TYR A 54 15.08 -1.46 1.17
CA TYR A 54 13.63 -1.35 1.20
C TYR A 54 13.22 -0.20 0.29
N GLY A 55 12.76 -0.55 -0.90
CA GLY A 55 11.89 0.31 -1.69
C GLY A 55 10.47 0.32 -1.12
N VAL A 56 9.74 1.42 -1.28
CA VAL A 56 8.32 1.43 -0.93
C VAL A 56 7.57 2.36 -1.88
N MET A 57 6.44 1.89 -2.38
CA MET A 57 5.48 2.70 -3.10
C MET A 57 4.65 3.48 -2.09
N ILE A 58 4.47 4.77 -2.31
CA ILE A 58 3.72 5.67 -1.43
C ILE A 58 2.61 6.30 -2.25
N TYR A 59 1.38 6.17 -1.77
CA TYR A 59 0.21 6.71 -2.42
C TYR A 59 -0.36 7.84 -1.58
N TYR A 60 -0.67 8.97 -2.21
CA TYR A 60 -1.12 10.19 -1.55
C TYR A 60 -2.62 10.40 -1.79
N TYR A 61 -3.32 10.95 -0.78
CA TYR A 61 -4.74 11.27 -0.87
C TYR A 61 -5.03 12.16 -2.07
N GLN A 62 -6.10 11.85 -2.80
CA GLN A 62 -6.59 12.73 -3.87
C GLN A 62 -7.17 14.05 -3.34
N SER A 63 -7.85 14.03 -2.19
CA SER A 63 -8.50 15.22 -1.65
C SER A 63 -7.57 16.17 -0.90
N ILE A 64 -6.38 15.70 -0.51
CA ILE A 64 -5.42 16.45 0.30
C ILE A 64 -4.01 16.23 -0.28
N PRO A 65 -3.54 17.14 -1.15
CA PRO A 65 -2.23 17.03 -1.77
C PRO A 65 -1.13 16.83 -0.72
N ASN A 66 -0.16 15.96 -1.04
CA ASN A 66 0.99 15.61 -0.18
C ASN A 66 0.68 14.89 1.14
N ARG A 67 -0.59 14.61 1.47
CA ARG A 67 -0.91 13.72 2.60
C ARG A 67 -0.85 12.26 2.14
N ARG A 68 -0.06 11.43 2.83
CA ARG A 68 0.04 10.00 2.52
C ARG A 68 -1.25 9.28 2.91
N LEU A 69 -1.80 8.48 2.00
CA LEU A 69 -2.93 7.57 2.23
C LEU A 69 -2.42 6.22 2.73
N LEU A 70 -1.58 5.57 1.93
CA LEU A 70 -0.99 4.27 2.25
C LEU A 70 0.39 4.14 1.62
N SER A 71 1.19 3.20 2.11
CA SER A 71 2.40 2.76 1.44
C SER A 71 2.37 1.26 1.28
N ALA A 72 2.93 0.74 0.19
CA ALA A 72 2.96 -0.68 -0.10
C ALA A 72 4.33 -1.15 -0.59
N ALA A 73 4.69 -2.36 -0.21
CA ALA A 73 5.87 -3.06 -0.73
C ALA A 73 5.60 -4.57 -0.80
N PRO A 74 6.09 -5.27 -1.83
CA PRO A 74 6.04 -6.72 -1.88
C PRO A 74 7.00 -7.34 -0.86
N ARG A 75 6.83 -8.63 -0.56
CA ARG A 75 7.81 -9.42 0.19
C ARG A 75 8.46 -10.46 -0.71
N LYS A 76 9.79 -10.58 -0.57
CA LYS A 76 10.62 -11.46 -1.39
C LYS A 76 10.33 -12.95 -1.18
N GLU A 77 10.03 -13.32 0.07
CA GLU A 77 9.96 -14.73 0.50
C GLU A 77 8.56 -15.16 0.94
N ASN A 78 7.58 -14.26 0.83
CA ASN A 78 6.22 -14.52 1.28
C ASN A 78 5.29 -13.91 0.23
N ASP A 79 4.35 -14.69 -0.30
CA ASP A 79 3.44 -14.32 -1.40
C ASP A 79 2.38 -13.31 -0.95
N HIS A 80 2.82 -12.20 -0.38
CA HIS A 80 1.97 -11.12 0.10
C HIS A 80 2.65 -9.77 -0.09
N ILE A 81 1.83 -8.72 -0.07
CA ILE A 81 2.28 -7.34 -0.01
C ILE A 81 2.02 -6.80 1.40
N HIS A 82 2.94 -5.98 1.92
CA HIS A 82 2.66 -5.17 3.10
C HIS A 82 2.01 -3.87 2.66
N VAL A 83 0.94 -3.49 3.35
CA VAL A 83 0.25 -2.21 3.18
C VAL A 83 0.17 -1.52 4.53
N VAL A 84 0.80 -0.36 4.65
CA VAL A 84 0.73 0.49 5.84
C VAL A 84 -0.23 1.64 5.54
N LEU A 85 -1.27 1.80 6.35
CA LEU A 85 -2.22 2.90 6.23
C LEU A 85 -1.75 4.11 7.02
N PHE A 86 -2.02 5.31 6.54
CA PHE A 86 -1.65 6.56 7.22
C PHE A 86 -2.86 7.42 7.57
N GLY A 87 -2.67 8.29 8.55
CA GLY A 87 -3.64 9.31 8.91
C GLY A 87 -4.83 8.79 9.70
N GLY A 88 -4.77 7.57 10.25
CA GLY A 88 -5.81 7.02 11.14
C GLY A 88 -7.14 6.72 10.45
N ILE A 89 -7.14 6.54 9.12
CA ILE A 89 -8.36 6.30 8.33
C ILE A 89 -9.08 5.00 8.70
N LEU A 90 -8.32 4.00 9.12
CA LEU A 90 -8.77 2.72 9.64
C LEU A 90 -7.87 2.36 10.81
N ASN A 91 -8.44 1.74 11.84
CA ASN A 91 -7.67 1.20 12.95
C ASN A 91 -7.50 -0.31 12.86
N ARG A 92 -6.59 -0.88 13.65
CA ARG A 92 -6.34 -2.33 13.69
C ARG A 92 -7.59 -3.15 13.99
N LYS A 93 -8.47 -2.68 14.88
CA LYS A 93 -9.69 -3.42 15.26
C LYS A 93 -10.63 -3.59 14.07
N GLU A 94 -10.91 -2.51 13.33
CA GLU A 94 -11.75 -2.55 12.13
C GLU A 94 -11.18 -3.49 11.05
N LEU A 95 -9.85 -3.53 10.91
CA LEU A 95 -9.17 -4.41 9.96
C LEU A 95 -9.27 -5.88 10.37
N VAL A 96 -9.08 -6.20 11.65
CA VAL A 96 -9.24 -7.57 12.16
C VAL A 96 -10.68 -8.05 12.03
N GLU A 97 -11.67 -7.21 12.33
CA GLU A 97 -13.10 -7.53 12.15
C GLU A 97 -13.46 -7.80 10.68
N LYS A 98 -12.65 -7.32 9.73
CA LYS A 98 -12.79 -7.58 8.29
C LYS A 98 -11.96 -8.75 7.79
N GLY A 99 -11.27 -9.45 8.70
CA GLY A 99 -10.51 -10.68 8.40
C GLY A 99 -9.10 -10.43 7.89
N PHE A 100 -8.57 -9.20 7.97
CA PHE A 100 -7.20 -8.92 7.54
C PHE A 100 -6.17 -9.50 8.50
N GLU A 101 -5.11 -10.09 7.95
CA GLU A 101 -3.91 -10.39 8.72
C GLU A 101 -3.11 -9.10 8.96
N ILE A 102 -2.83 -8.80 10.23
CA ILE A 102 -2.12 -7.58 10.62
C ILE A 102 -0.63 -7.88 10.81
N GLY A 103 0.22 -6.98 10.32
CA GLY A 103 1.64 -6.95 10.62
C GLY A 103 1.97 -6.25 11.94
N ASN A 104 3.21 -5.77 12.03
CA ASN A 104 3.77 -5.23 13.27
C ASN A 104 3.46 -3.73 13.48
N GLY A 105 2.92 -3.04 12.47
CA GLY A 105 2.55 -1.63 12.56
C GLY A 105 1.40 -1.39 13.53
N THR A 106 1.56 -0.44 14.46
CA THR A 106 0.55 -0.06 15.46
C THR A 106 -0.32 1.09 14.97
N ASP A 107 -1.50 1.29 15.59
CA ASP A 107 -2.28 2.50 15.35
C ASP A 107 -1.44 3.76 15.69
N PRO A 108 -1.60 4.86 14.95
CA PRO A 108 -2.57 5.12 13.89
C PRO A 108 -2.12 4.69 12.47
N GLN A 109 -1.10 3.83 12.38
CA GLN A 109 -0.53 3.36 11.12
C GLN A 109 -0.51 1.82 11.05
N PRO A 110 -1.69 1.18 10.98
CA PRO A 110 -1.75 -0.27 10.91
C PRO A 110 -1.05 -0.80 9.66
N ASP A 111 -0.31 -1.89 9.83
CA ASP A 111 0.35 -2.67 8.77
C ASP A 111 -0.49 -3.91 8.46
N ILE A 112 -0.80 -4.15 7.18
CA ILE A 112 -1.67 -5.23 6.71
C ILE A 112 -0.85 -6.11 5.78
N LYS A 113 -0.95 -7.44 5.93
CA LYS A 113 -0.39 -8.40 4.98
C LYS A 113 -1.48 -8.89 4.06
N MET A 114 -1.43 -8.53 2.78
CA MET A 114 -2.46 -8.86 1.79
C MET A 114 -1.95 -9.91 0.81
N ARG A 115 -2.73 -10.96 0.58
CA ARG A 115 -2.38 -12.15 -0.23
C ARG A 115 -3.29 -12.34 -1.45
N SER A 116 -4.36 -11.56 -1.55
CA SER A 116 -5.37 -11.76 -2.58
C SER A 116 -5.91 -10.45 -3.14
N LYS A 117 -6.44 -10.53 -4.37
CA LYS A 117 -7.14 -9.43 -5.04
C LYS A 117 -8.44 -9.08 -4.31
N ASP A 118 -9.08 -10.03 -3.64
CA ASP A 118 -10.30 -9.80 -2.87
C ASP A 118 -10.04 -8.96 -1.61
N GLU A 119 -8.95 -9.22 -0.89
CA GLU A 119 -8.50 -8.35 0.21
C GLU A 119 -8.27 -6.91 -0.26
N ILE A 120 -7.69 -6.74 -1.46
CA ILE A 120 -7.48 -5.41 -2.07
C ILE A 120 -8.81 -4.72 -2.36
N ASN A 121 -9.80 -5.45 -2.88
CA ASN A 121 -11.13 -4.91 -3.13
C ASN A 121 -11.81 -4.49 -1.82
N ILE A 122 -11.76 -5.33 -0.78
CA ILE A 122 -12.33 -5.02 0.54
C ILE A 122 -11.67 -3.78 1.13
N LEU A 123 -10.34 -3.70 1.11
CA LEU A 123 -9.61 -2.55 1.64
C LEU A 123 -9.99 -1.27 0.89
N THR A 124 -10.03 -1.32 -0.44
CA THR A 124 -10.37 -0.17 -1.28
C THR A 124 -11.78 0.37 -0.96
N GLU A 125 -12.76 -0.51 -0.78
CA GLU A 125 -14.12 -0.11 -0.40
C GLU A 125 -14.19 0.46 1.02
N LEU A 126 -13.42 -0.08 1.97
CA LEU A 126 -13.32 0.48 3.32
C LEU A 126 -12.70 1.88 3.32
N LEU A 127 -11.65 2.11 2.52
CA LEU A 127 -11.02 3.42 2.37
C LEU A 127 -12.00 4.42 1.75
N LYS A 128 -12.71 4.05 0.68
CA LYS A 128 -13.73 4.91 0.05
C LYS A 128 -14.84 5.28 1.03
N LYS A 129 -15.33 4.32 1.81
CA LYS A 129 -16.39 4.55 2.80
C LYS A 129 -15.95 5.53 3.88
N ASN A 130 -14.72 5.39 4.39
CA ASN A 130 -14.22 6.26 5.46
C ASN A 130 -13.77 7.63 4.96
N LEU A 131 -13.27 7.74 3.73
CA LEU A 131 -12.96 9.04 3.13
C LEU A 131 -14.18 9.91 2.90
N ARG A 132 -15.35 9.34 2.63
CA ARG A 132 -16.62 10.09 2.54
C ARG A 132 -17.09 10.66 3.88
N ARG A 133 -16.49 10.24 5.01
CA ARG A 133 -16.85 10.69 6.36
C ARG A 133 -15.95 11.85 6.84
N ILE A 134 -14.84 12.09 6.15
CA ILE A 134 -13.85 13.14 6.44
C ILE A 134 -14.16 14.34 5.55
#